data_AF-A0A2V6EH07-F1
#
_entry.id   AF-A0A2V6EH07-F1
#
_cell.length_a   1.000
_cell.length_b   1.000
_cell.length_c   1.000
_cell.angle_alpha   90.00
_cell.angle_beta   90.00
_cell.angle_gamma   90.00
#
_symmetry.space_group_name_H-M   'P 1'
#
loop_
_entity.id
_entity.type
_entity.pdbx_description
1 polymer ?
#
loop_
_entity_poly.entity_id
_entity_poly.type
_entity_poly.pdbx_seq_one_letter_code
_entity_poly.pdbx_strand_id
1 'polypeptide(L)'
;MTINSIGGNVAFDFSKFANLAGGGGTITLNANGSLTIIPNGSAPTTRTSITANAGTIDFNSSSLFHFNFSNSDFVTLSAGAGGIQAPNVEFIGPNLTLIDAHGSIFATGDIQTAVLTAGGNISAGGNISAHRIITAGGSITAGGSISSGSGPIELRSGGVVHPGNVSAGFDLFAGGGIFSGGPPTTITVGGNLSAPGLVVGTVFVGGEIKIANITGTSVSTVFANTITAGSILMVNAPAFFPIYLPSTDQNGVTPPDFTLTTGSLTSVGPRIPIVNANGTSAFSNPNSNPGSGGNISLIVNTGLIVGPQGDLSSITANGGNFNFGGAYGGGNGGAINITAAGPITIDSPIEAVSGRVLDGSRTAGNGGAIKLNSVVDAMAINSRIQASSADPAMATARRRSAKGGDITLKSGKTSGVAINISNTGQLLSLLDAAAPGPGGKVTILATGANSSARVNGTLRADRGTIDIRHTGDAGQINLGGPGASDAIDAQGDVIKVAALGNNGALTIGNGLLSADTTLKLYSPGSNGTVNFVADVTLGGTSTKIIAGNTVNIFNGVVVTVGGSHPAGVFTNNANYSGFGGNGSRTGTFGGAGANNPLPLNQAPPLDDPGG
;
A
#
# COMPACT_ATOMS: atom_id res chain seq x y z
N MET A 1 -12.64 39.71 41.62
CA MET A 1 -12.39 41.02 40.99
C MET A 1 -12.88 40.94 39.56
N THR A 2 -13.65 41.92 39.11
CA THR A 2 -14.17 41.96 37.73
C THR A 2 -13.85 43.32 37.13
N ILE A 3 -13.21 43.32 35.95
CA ILE A 3 -12.93 44.51 35.15
C ILE A 3 -13.66 44.33 33.82
N ASN A 4 -14.56 45.27 33.50
CA ASN A 4 -15.34 45.27 32.26
C ASN A 4 -15.10 46.58 31.51
N SER A 5 -14.36 46.51 30.40
CA SER A 5 -14.21 47.63 29.47
C SER A 5 -15.19 47.46 28.31
N ILE A 6 -16.19 48.35 28.27
CA ILE A 6 -17.31 48.30 27.33
C ILE A 6 -16.88 48.72 25.90
N GLY A 7 -15.77 49.47 25.76
CA GLY A 7 -15.33 49.97 24.44
C GLY A 7 -13.83 50.24 24.28
N GLY A 8 -12.98 49.88 25.24
CA GLY A 8 -11.55 50.21 25.22
C GLY A 8 -10.62 49.04 25.52
N ASN A 9 -9.33 49.27 25.33
CA ASN A 9 -8.27 48.33 25.70
C ASN A 9 -8.12 48.29 27.23
N VAL A 10 -7.69 47.14 27.76
CA VAL A 10 -7.35 46.95 29.17
C VAL A 10 -5.88 46.55 29.26
N ALA A 11 -5.10 47.21 30.10
CA ALA A 11 -3.78 46.74 30.50
C ALA A 11 -3.87 46.23 31.94
N PHE A 12 -3.53 44.96 32.15
CA PHE A 12 -3.54 44.33 33.46
C PHE A 12 -2.14 43.89 33.84
N ASP A 13 -1.58 44.57 34.85
CA ASP A 13 -0.25 44.28 35.38
C ASP A 13 -0.36 43.41 36.64
N PHE A 14 -0.03 42.13 36.50
CA PHE A 14 -0.05 41.17 37.61
C PHE A 14 0.90 41.55 38.76
N SER A 15 1.89 42.44 38.54
CA SER A 15 2.75 42.94 39.61
C SER A 15 2.01 43.80 40.62
N LYS A 16 0.88 44.37 40.21
CA LYS A 16 0.03 45.21 41.07
C LYS A 16 -1.03 44.40 41.83
N PHE A 17 -1.15 43.11 41.55
CA PHE A 17 -2.16 42.23 42.16
C PHE A 17 -1.50 41.01 42.79
N ALA A 18 -1.00 41.18 44.02
CA ALA A 18 -0.38 40.10 44.77
C ALA A 18 -1.31 38.86 44.90
N ASN A 19 -0.70 37.68 44.94
CA ASN A 19 -1.37 36.43 45.30
C ASN A 19 -1.97 36.56 46.72
N LEU A 20 -3.16 35.98 46.95
CA LEU A 20 -3.78 36.03 48.27
C LEU A 20 -3.06 35.08 49.23
N ALA A 21 -2.75 35.55 50.44
CA ALA A 21 -2.27 34.72 51.53
C ALA A 21 -3.38 33.73 51.92
N GLY A 22 -3.15 32.44 51.68
CA GLY A 22 -4.14 31.36 51.87
C GLY A 22 -4.79 30.83 50.59
N GLY A 23 -4.49 31.40 49.42
CA GLY A 23 -5.12 31.02 48.15
C GLY A 23 -6.56 31.53 48.00
N GLY A 24 -7.11 31.46 46.79
CA GLY A 24 -8.50 31.86 46.54
C GLY A 24 -8.71 33.00 45.55
N GLY A 25 -9.97 33.21 45.19
CA GLY A 25 -10.48 34.38 44.48
C GLY A 25 -10.44 34.27 42.96
N THR A 26 -11.46 34.86 42.33
CA THR A 26 -11.62 34.92 40.87
C THR A 26 -11.20 36.28 40.31
N ILE A 27 -10.48 36.28 39.20
CA ILE A 27 -10.22 37.47 38.38
C ILE A 27 -10.97 37.32 37.06
N THR A 28 -11.82 38.29 36.74
CA THR A 28 -12.52 38.37 35.45
C THR A 28 -12.10 39.65 34.73
N LEU A 29 -11.50 39.52 33.55
CA LEU A 29 -11.03 40.61 32.71
C LEU A 29 -11.79 40.57 31.38
N ASN A 30 -12.61 41.58 31.10
CA ASN A 30 -13.32 41.70 29.83
C ASN A 30 -12.91 43.00 29.14
N ALA A 31 -12.37 42.91 27.93
CA ALA A 31 -12.03 44.04 27.08
C ALA A 31 -12.70 43.88 25.70
N ASN A 32 -13.38 44.89 25.17
CA ASN A 32 -13.91 44.78 23.81
C ASN A 32 -12.79 44.76 22.75
N GLY A 33 -11.74 45.58 22.96
CA GLY A 33 -10.56 45.66 22.10
C GLY A 33 -9.45 44.69 22.52
N SER A 34 -8.30 45.22 22.93
CA SER A 34 -7.14 44.42 23.38
C SER A 34 -7.06 44.33 24.89
N LEU A 35 -6.70 43.16 25.41
CA LEU A 35 -6.25 42.95 26.78
C LEU A 35 -4.75 42.70 26.77
N THR A 36 -3.98 43.69 27.22
CA THR A 36 -2.54 43.53 27.46
C THR A 36 -2.32 42.98 28.86
N ILE A 37 -1.70 41.81 28.96
CA ILE A 37 -1.29 41.21 30.22
C ILE A 37 0.20 41.47 30.42
N ILE A 38 0.55 42.16 31.51
CA ILE A 38 1.93 42.32 31.95
C ILE A 38 2.14 41.32 33.09
N PRO A 39 2.84 40.21 32.84
CA PRO A 39 3.02 39.15 33.82
C PRO A 39 3.94 39.54 34.98
N ASN A 40 3.83 38.84 36.11
CA ASN A 40 4.70 39.05 37.28
C ASN A 40 5.09 37.74 37.96
N GLY A 41 6.41 37.51 38.08
CA GLY A 41 7.01 36.45 38.89
C GLY A 41 6.86 35.03 38.32
N SER A 42 7.81 34.14 38.56
CA SER A 42 7.78 32.76 38.05
C SER A 42 6.97 31.77 38.90
N ALA A 43 6.46 32.22 40.06
CA ALA A 43 5.71 31.36 40.96
C ALA A 43 4.28 31.10 40.44
N PRO A 44 3.71 29.89 40.64
CA PRO A 44 2.31 29.61 40.34
C PRO A 44 1.39 30.64 41.01
N THR A 45 0.35 31.05 40.31
CA THR A 45 -0.68 31.88 40.94
C THR A 45 -1.40 31.09 42.04
N THR A 46 -1.83 31.77 43.10
CA THR A 46 -2.68 31.18 44.15
C THR A 46 -4.17 31.47 43.93
N ARG A 47 -4.52 32.10 42.80
CA ARG A 47 -5.91 32.41 42.44
C ARG A 47 -6.66 31.12 42.08
N THR A 48 -7.90 31.00 42.54
CA THR A 48 -8.76 29.84 42.22
C THR A 48 -9.17 29.84 40.76
N SER A 49 -9.46 31.02 40.20
CA SER A 49 -9.80 31.11 38.78
C SER A 49 -9.48 32.46 38.14
N ILE A 50 -9.19 32.41 36.84
CA ILE A 50 -9.01 33.58 36.00
C ILE A 50 -9.80 33.39 34.70
N THR A 51 -10.62 34.37 34.35
CA THR A 51 -11.32 34.44 33.07
C THR A 51 -10.92 35.73 32.38
N ALA A 52 -10.37 35.63 31.17
CA ALA A 52 -10.03 36.77 30.33
C ALA A 52 -10.77 36.66 29.00
N ASN A 53 -11.43 37.73 28.58
CA ASN A 53 -12.10 37.82 27.28
C ASN A 53 -11.72 39.12 26.58
N ALA A 54 -11.17 39.02 25.37
CA ALA A 54 -10.83 40.19 24.56
C ALA A 54 -10.90 39.94 23.05
N GLY A 55 -10.93 41.00 22.23
CA GLY A 55 -10.71 40.88 20.80
C GLY A 55 -9.29 40.42 20.44
N THR A 56 -8.30 40.86 21.23
CA THR A 56 -6.90 40.39 21.22
C THR A 56 -6.43 40.23 22.66
N ILE A 57 -5.73 39.14 23.00
CA ILE A 57 -5.00 39.03 24.26
C ILE A 57 -3.52 39.08 23.94
N ASP A 58 -2.82 40.07 24.46
CA ASP A 58 -1.39 40.31 24.20
C ASP A 58 -0.60 40.20 25.50
N PHE A 59 0.39 39.31 25.55
CA PHE A 59 1.30 39.22 26.68
C PHE A 59 2.55 40.02 26.41
N ASN A 60 2.75 41.08 27.20
CA ASN A 60 3.91 41.93 27.08
C ASN A 60 4.98 41.51 28.10
N SER A 61 5.89 40.62 27.67
CA SER A 61 7.06 40.19 28.44
C SER A 61 8.34 40.31 27.62
N SER A 62 9.37 40.91 28.19
CA SER A 62 10.69 41.06 27.55
C SER A 62 11.60 39.83 27.68
N SER A 63 11.21 38.85 28.50
CA SER A 63 11.92 37.58 28.72
C SER A 63 10.95 36.43 28.88
N LEU A 64 11.43 35.18 28.77
CA LEU A 64 10.60 33.99 28.99
C LEU A 64 9.90 34.09 30.35
N PHE A 65 8.58 33.90 30.33
CA PHE A 65 7.71 33.97 31.49
C PHE A 65 6.84 32.72 31.57
N HIS A 66 6.82 32.08 32.74
CA HIS A 66 6.01 30.90 32.98
C HIS A 66 4.65 31.33 33.54
N PHE A 67 3.63 31.35 32.69
CA PHE A 67 2.27 31.65 33.13
C PHE A 67 1.65 30.42 33.75
N ASN A 68 1.90 30.24 35.05
CA ASN A 68 1.62 29.00 35.76
C ASN A 68 0.33 29.07 36.59
N PHE A 69 -0.61 28.21 36.21
CA PHE A 69 -1.94 27.99 36.77
C PHE A 69 -2.13 26.59 37.34
N SER A 70 -1.05 25.88 37.67
CA SER A 70 -1.13 24.51 38.19
C SER A 70 -1.97 24.38 39.47
N ASN A 71 -2.11 25.47 40.24
CA ASN A 71 -2.90 25.52 41.48
C ASN A 71 -4.31 26.10 41.30
N SER A 72 -4.72 26.42 40.07
CA SER A 72 -6.04 26.99 39.80
C SER A 72 -7.05 25.90 39.41
N ASP A 73 -8.30 26.07 39.84
CA ASP A 73 -9.41 25.16 39.55
C ASP A 73 -9.82 25.25 38.07
N PHE A 74 -9.90 26.47 37.54
CA PHE A 74 -10.17 26.72 36.12
C PHE A 74 -9.59 28.07 35.66
N VAL A 75 -8.99 28.09 34.48
CA VAL A 75 -8.51 29.32 33.84
C VAL A 75 -8.94 29.33 32.39
N THR A 76 -9.56 30.42 31.94
CA THR A 76 -10.01 30.57 30.56
C THR A 76 -9.49 31.88 29.98
N LEU A 77 -8.73 31.80 28.89
CA LEU A 77 -8.38 32.95 28.06
C LEU A 77 -9.12 32.80 26.72
N SER A 78 -9.98 33.77 26.43
CA SER A 78 -10.82 33.81 25.23
C SER A 78 -10.46 35.03 24.39
N ALA A 79 -9.94 34.82 23.18
CA ALA A 79 -9.63 35.87 22.23
C ALA A 79 -10.55 35.85 20.99
N GLY A 80 -10.69 37.02 20.35
CA GLY A 80 -11.39 37.21 19.09
C GLY A 80 -10.46 37.10 17.89
N ALA A 81 -10.73 37.83 16.81
CA ALA A 81 -9.95 37.75 15.57
C ALA A 81 -8.46 38.14 15.72
N GLY A 82 -8.10 38.86 16.78
CA GLY A 82 -6.72 39.31 17.00
C GLY A 82 -5.78 38.26 17.59
N GLY A 83 -6.31 37.12 18.07
CA GLY A 83 -5.45 36.07 18.60
C GLY A 83 -5.11 36.19 20.07
N ILE A 84 -4.44 35.15 20.56
CA ILE A 84 -3.62 35.19 21.76
C ILE A 84 -2.16 35.32 21.31
N GLN A 85 -1.58 36.50 21.51
CA GLN A 85 -0.20 36.80 21.19
C GLN A 85 0.61 36.67 22.48
N ALA A 86 1.42 35.62 22.59
CA ALA A 86 2.18 35.36 23.81
C ALA A 86 3.68 35.21 23.52
N PRO A 87 4.33 36.26 22.99
CA PRO A 87 5.78 36.24 22.81
C PRO A 87 6.46 36.08 24.17
N ASN A 88 7.40 35.15 24.27
CA ASN A 88 8.13 34.85 25.51
C ASN A 88 7.25 34.30 26.64
N VAL A 89 6.16 33.59 26.33
CA VAL A 89 5.33 32.95 27.35
C VAL A 89 5.36 31.43 27.20
N GLU A 90 5.42 30.76 28.34
CA GLU A 90 5.09 29.35 28.52
C GLU A 90 3.78 29.26 29.30
N PHE A 91 2.79 28.57 28.74
CA PHE A 91 1.50 28.36 29.41
C PHE A 91 1.52 27.03 30.16
N ILE A 92 1.32 27.06 31.49
CA ILE A 92 1.40 25.87 32.33
C ILE A 92 0.12 25.75 33.15
N GLY A 93 -0.70 24.74 32.89
CA GLY A 93 -1.84 24.46 33.76
C GLY A 93 -2.75 23.35 33.23
N PRO A 94 -3.01 22.28 34.00
CA PRO A 94 -3.87 21.18 33.56
C PRO A 94 -5.34 21.60 33.38
N ASN A 95 -5.75 22.72 34.00
CA ASN A 95 -7.10 23.30 33.92
C ASN A 95 -7.15 24.60 33.10
N LEU A 96 -6.07 24.94 32.39
CA LEU A 96 -6.03 26.09 31.49
C LEU A 96 -6.80 25.77 30.20
N THR A 97 -7.65 26.68 29.78
CA THR A 97 -8.38 26.62 28.50
C THR A 97 -8.02 27.85 27.68
N LEU A 98 -7.42 27.62 26.52
CA LEU A 98 -7.14 28.67 25.55
C LEU A 98 -8.13 28.51 24.40
N ILE A 99 -8.95 29.53 24.20
CA ILE A 99 -9.95 29.58 23.14
C ILE A 99 -9.70 30.83 22.33
N ASP A 100 -9.55 30.63 21.04
CA ASP A 100 -9.59 31.71 20.09
C ASP A 100 -10.62 31.37 19.01
N ALA A 101 -11.60 32.26 18.79
CA ALA A 101 -12.70 32.00 17.88
C ALA A 101 -12.33 32.16 16.39
N HIS A 102 -11.35 33.01 16.05
CA HIS A 102 -11.09 33.45 14.67
C HIS A 102 -9.62 33.79 14.34
N GLY A 103 -8.82 34.13 15.33
CA GLY A 103 -7.38 34.36 15.28
C GLY A 103 -6.52 33.14 15.65
N SER A 104 -5.23 33.39 15.83
CA SER A 104 -4.22 32.36 16.10
C SER A 104 -3.73 32.42 17.55
N ILE A 105 -3.22 31.30 18.06
CA ILE A 105 -2.53 31.21 19.34
C ILE A 105 -1.04 31.04 19.07
N PHE A 106 -0.23 31.97 19.55
CA PHE A 106 1.23 31.94 19.40
C PHE A 106 1.91 31.98 20.77
N ALA A 107 2.81 31.03 21.02
CA ALA A 107 3.70 31.00 22.17
C ALA A 107 5.12 30.64 21.72
N THR A 108 6.15 31.22 22.33
CA THR A 108 7.55 30.85 22.04
C THR A 108 8.03 29.66 22.89
N GLY A 109 7.39 29.40 24.03
CA GLY A 109 7.67 28.26 24.90
C GLY A 109 6.68 27.11 24.70
N ASP A 110 6.43 26.36 25.77
CA ASP A 110 5.44 25.28 25.79
C ASP A 110 4.01 25.83 25.95
N ILE A 111 3.05 25.10 25.39
CA ILE A 111 1.61 25.28 25.62
C ILE A 111 1.10 24.02 26.32
N GLN A 112 0.81 24.10 27.62
CA GLN A 112 0.19 23.00 28.38
C GLN A 112 -1.20 23.41 28.87
N THR A 113 -2.24 22.74 28.37
CA THR A 113 -3.64 23.09 28.63
C THR A 113 -4.52 21.86 28.88
N ALA A 114 -5.76 22.09 29.31
CA ALA A 114 -6.84 21.11 29.26
C ALA A 114 -7.39 21.00 27.82
N VAL A 115 -7.71 22.15 27.24
CA VAL A 115 -8.36 22.35 25.94
C VAL A 115 -7.62 23.46 25.22
N LEU A 116 -7.28 23.23 23.95
CA LEU A 116 -6.60 24.19 23.10
C LEU A 116 -7.34 24.31 21.77
N THR A 117 -7.98 25.46 21.55
CA THR A 117 -8.78 25.72 20.34
C THR A 117 -8.41 27.07 19.74
N ALA A 118 -8.06 27.09 18.46
CA ALA A 118 -7.86 28.33 17.69
C ALA A 118 -8.65 28.29 16.37
N GLY A 119 -9.26 29.42 15.99
CA GLY A 119 -9.88 29.60 14.67
C GLY A 119 -8.85 29.67 13.54
N GLY A 120 -7.62 30.08 13.85
CA GLY A 120 -6.46 30.13 12.96
C GLY A 120 -5.39 29.10 13.35
N ASN A 121 -4.13 29.51 13.38
CA ASN A 121 -3.00 28.63 13.69
C ASN A 121 -2.79 28.45 15.20
N ILE A 122 -2.18 27.33 15.57
CA ILE A 122 -1.56 27.13 16.88
C ILE A 122 -0.07 26.95 16.65
N SER A 123 0.76 27.77 17.30
CA SER A 123 2.21 27.65 17.21
C SER A 123 2.87 27.76 18.58
N ALA A 124 3.74 26.80 18.88
CA ALA A 124 4.61 26.79 20.06
C ALA A 124 6.07 26.61 19.62
N GLY A 125 6.99 27.40 20.18
CA GLY A 125 8.43 27.13 19.99
C GLY A 125 8.89 25.87 20.72
N GLY A 126 8.20 25.48 21.79
CA GLY A 126 8.41 24.22 22.51
C GLY A 126 7.32 23.19 22.21
N ASN A 127 6.83 22.51 23.24
CA ASN A 127 5.81 21.47 23.17
C ASN A 127 4.39 22.05 23.10
N ILE A 128 3.48 21.32 22.45
CA ILE A 128 2.03 21.55 22.58
C ILE A 128 1.42 20.32 23.25
N SER A 129 0.82 20.51 24.42
CA SER A 129 0.15 19.46 25.18
C SER A 129 -1.23 19.92 25.61
N ALA A 130 -2.27 19.21 25.18
CA ALA A 130 -3.62 19.40 25.70
C ALA A 130 -4.17 18.08 26.23
N HIS A 131 -4.70 18.05 27.45
CA HIS A 131 -5.19 16.81 28.03
C HIS A 131 -6.40 16.22 27.27
N ARG A 132 -7.25 17.08 26.72
CA ARG A 132 -8.52 16.68 26.10
C ARG A 132 -8.50 16.79 24.58
N ILE A 133 -8.26 17.98 24.03
CA ILE A 133 -8.37 18.21 22.58
C ILE A 133 -7.46 19.34 22.14
N ILE A 134 -6.90 19.19 20.94
CA ILE A 134 -6.24 20.25 20.20
C ILE A 134 -7.03 20.49 18.91
N THR A 135 -7.46 21.72 18.67
CA THR A 135 -8.21 22.08 17.47
C THR A 135 -7.68 23.39 16.88
N ALA A 136 -7.32 23.38 15.60
CA ALA A 136 -6.95 24.58 14.86
C ALA A 136 -7.82 24.73 13.61
N GLY A 137 -8.09 25.97 13.19
CA GLY A 137 -8.63 26.23 11.86
C GLY A 137 -7.58 26.39 10.77
N GLY A 138 -6.33 26.64 11.17
CA GLY A 138 -5.14 26.64 10.34
C GLY A 138 -4.21 25.47 10.66
N SER A 139 -2.91 25.74 10.78
CA SER A 139 -1.88 24.74 11.09
C SER A 139 -1.61 24.63 12.58
N ILE A 140 -1.10 23.48 13.02
CA ILE A 140 -0.56 23.24 14.35
C ILE A 140 0.95 23.00 14.20
N THR A 141 1.78 23.77 14.88
CA THR A 141 3.24 23.66 14.78
C THR A 141 3.89 23.75 16.15
N ALA A 142 4.66 22.71 16.50
CA ALA A 142 5.49 22.68 17.71
C ALA A 142 6.96 22.50 17.29
N GLY A 143 7.86 23.30 17.86
CA GLY A 143 9.29 23.01 17.80
C GLY A 143 9.66 21.74 18.55
N GLY A 144 8.85 21.37 19.55
CA GLY A 144 8.92 20.12 20.30
C GLY A 144 7.91 19.06 19.86
N SER A 145 7.35 18.33 20.83
CA SER A 145 6.30 17.33 20.61
C SER A 145 4.90 17.95 20.60
N ILE A 146 3.96 17.27 19.95
CA ILE A 146 2.52 17.57 20.05
C ILE A 146 1.82 16.38 20.69
N SER A 147 1.02 16.62 21.73
CA SER A 147 0.31 15.56 22.46
C SER A 147 -1.11 15.99 22.82
N SER A 148 -2.11 15.27 22.32
CA SER A 148 -3.45 15.28 22.90
C SER A 148 -3.63 14.06 23.80
N GLY A 149 -3.90 14.26 25.09
CA GLY A 149 -3.97 13.20 26.10
C GLY A 149 -4.94 12.08 25.72
N SER A 150 -6.23 12.24 26.00
CA SER A 150 -7.22 11.20 25.66
C SER A 150 -8.02 11.47 24.39
N GLY A 151 -8.09 12.72 23.93
CA GLY A 151 -8.91 13.09 22.78
C GLY A 151 -8.10 13.44 21.53
N PRO A 152 -8.76 13.99 20.51
CA PRO A 152 -8.20 14.07 19.16
C PRO A 152 -7.34 15.32 18.93
N ILE A 153 -6.63 15.30 17.81
CA ILE A 153 -6.04 16.47 17.17
C ILE A 153 -6.82 16.73 15.88
N GLU A 154 -7.38 17.92 15.75
CA GLU A 154 -8.29 18.26 14.66
C GLU A 154 -7.90 19.55 13.95
N LEU A 155 -7.89 19.52 12.61
CA LEU A 155 -7.86 20.72 11.78
C LEU A 155 -9.26 20.93 11.20
N ARG A 156 -9.98 21.95 11.69
CA ARG A 156 -11.36 22.25 11.30
C ARG A 156 -11.40 23.46 10.38
N SER A 157 -11.89 23.35 9.14
CA SER A 157 -12.02 24.54 8.28
C SER A 157 -12.94 25.59 8.93
N GLY A 158 -12.35 26.67 9.43
CA GLY A 158 -13.06 27.81 10.03
C GLY A 158 -13.59 28.82 9.02
N GLY A 159 -13.92 28.37 7.79
CA GLY A 159 -14.40 29.23 6.70
C GLY A 159 -13.33 29.70 5.70
N VAL A 160 -12.08 29.19 5.79
CA VAL A 160 -11.01 29.42 4.80
C VAL A 160 -10.64 28.10 4.12
N VAL A 161 -10.43 28.15 2.80
CA VAL A 161 -10.52 27.02 1.84
C VAL A 161 -9.32 26.04 1.87
N HIS A 162 -8.40 26.12 2.83
CA HIS A 162 -7.30 25.14 2.93
C HIS A 162 -7.09 24.69 4.38
N PRO A 163 -7.37 23.43 4.73
CA PRO A 163 -6.97 22.89 6.04
C PRO A 163 -5.45 22.96 6.18
N GLY A 164 -4.96 23.37 7.35
CA GLY A 164 -3.53 23.55 7.61
C GLY A 164 -2.75 22.23 7.72
N ASN A 165 -1.51 22.32 8.20
CA ASN A 165 -0.65 21.16 8.43
C ASN A 165 -0.43 20.92 9.93
N VAL A 166 -0.01 19.70 10.29
CA VAL A 166 0.50 19.40 11.64
C VAL A 166 2.00 19.15 11.53
N SER A 167 2.80 19.87 12.31
CA SER A 167 4.24 19.71 12.35
C SER A 167 4.74 19.61 13.78
N ALA A 168 5.38 18.49 14.13
CA ALA A 168 6.05 18.27 15.41
C ALA A 168 7.55 18.04 15.16
N GLY A 169 8.41 18.80 15.86
CA GLY A 169 9.86 18.62 15.81
C GLY A 169 10.32 17.27 16.37
N PHE A 170 9.57 16.73 17.35
CA PHE A 170 9.80 15.40 17.93
C PHE A 170 8.59 14.49 17.71
N ASP A 171 7.93 14.03 18.78
CA ASP A 171 6.86 13.04 18.69
C ASP A 171 5.48 13.68 18.50
N LEU A 172 4.56 12.93 17.89
CA LEU A 172 3.15 13.28 17.76
C LEU A 172 2.28 12.17 18.39
N PHE A 173 1.58 12.51 19.47
CA PHE A 173 0.66 11.60 20.15
C PHE A 173 -0.77 12.14 20.11
N ALA A 174 -1.72 11.31 19.70
CA ALA A 174 -3.14 11.66 19.75
C ALA A 174 -3.98 10.53 20.31
N GLY A 175 -4.46 10.66 21.55
CA GLY A 175 -5.29 9.63 22.19
C GLY A 175 -6.62 9.34 21.49
N GLY A 176 -7.18 10.33 20.78
CA GLY A 176 -8.47 10.26 20.08
C GLY A 176 -8.39 10.18 18.55
N GLY A 177 -7.18 10.09 17.98
CA GLY A 177 -6.97 10.12 16.53
C GLY A 177 -6.62 11.51 15.99
N ILE A 178 -6.21 11.54 14.72
CA ILE A 178 -5.80 12.77 14.03
C ILE A 178 -6.71 12.99 12.81
N PHE A 179 -7.35 14.16 12.73
CA PHE A 179 -8.32 14.49 11.68
C PHE A 179 -7.99 15.82 11.03
N SER A 180 -7.44 15.81 9.82
CA SER A 180 -7.00 17.04 9.13
C SER A 180 -7.86 17.44 7.94
N GLY A 181 -9.11 16.98 7.84
CA GLY A 181 -10.01 17.35 6.73
C GLY A 181 -9.65 16.75 5.37
N GLY A 182 -8.62 15.90 5.28
CA GLY A 182 -8.19 15.21 4.07
C GLY A 182 -7.13 15.99 3.25
N PRO A 183 -6.78 15.51 2.04
CA PRO A 183 -5.79 16.17 1.18
C PRO A 183 -6.22 17.59 0.85
N PRO A 184 -5.28 18.55 0.75
CA PRO A 184 -3.82 18.37 0.64
C PRO A 184 -3.06 18.41 1.98
N THR A 185 -3.71 18.18 3.13
CA THR A 185 -3.03 18.29 4.43
C THR A 185 -1.85 17.33 4.58
N THR A 186 -0.83 17.81 5.30
CA THR A 186 0.38 17.07 5.62
C THR A 186 0.60 16.99 7.13
N ILE A 187 0.99 15.81 7.59
CA ILE A 187 1.56 15.59 8.93
C ILE A 187 3.07 15.37 8.77
N THR A 188 3.88 16.16 9.48
CA THR A 188 5.34 16.00 9.55
C THR A 188 5.76 15.81 11.00
N VAL A 189 6.51 14.75 11.29
CA VAL A 189 6.94 14.37 12.64
C VAL A 189 8.40 13.96 12.60
N GLY A 190 9.25 14.65 13.37
CA GLY A 190 10.68 14.31 13.43
C GLY A 190 10.95 12.96 14.12
N GLY A 191 10.18 12.65 15.15
CA GLY A 191 10.23 11.41 15.93
C GLY A 191 9.15 10.40 15.51
N ASN A 192 8.39 9.91 16.48
CA ASN A 192 7.36 8.88 16.30
C ASN A 192 5.95 9.47 16.28
N LEU A 193 5.04 8.80 15.58
CA LEU A 193 3.61 9.10 15.59
C LEU A 193 2.84 7.95 16.24
N SER A 194 2.03 8.23 17.25
CA SER A 194 1.12 7.24 17.85
C SER A 194 -0.31 7.77 17.90
N ALA A 195 -1.23 7.05 17.27
CA ALA A 195 -2.66 7.38 17.23
C ALA A 195 -3.51 6.11 17.09
N PRO A 196 -4.79 6.12 17.49
CA PRO A 196 -5.71 5.04 17.18
C PRO A 196 -6.04 4.97 15.69
N GLY A 197 -6.01 6.10 14.98
CA GLY A 197 -6.24 6.21 13.55
C GLY A 197 -5.95 7.61 13.04
N LEU A 198 -5.94 7.79 11.73
CA LEU A 198 -5.59 9.06 11.11
C LEU A 198 -6.39 9.31 9.82
N VAL A 199 -6.67 10.59 9.54
CA VAL A 199 -7.24 11.07 8.26
C VAL A 199 -6.44 12.28 7.78
N VAL A 200 -5.57 12.09 6.79
CA VAL A 200 -4.66 13.12 6.26
C VAL A 200 -4.31 12.83 4.80
N GLY A 201 -3.93 13.82 4.00
CA GLY A 201 -3.41 13.55 2.66
C GLY A 201 -2.08 12.81 2.68
N THR A 202 -1.09 13.40 3.36
CA THR A 202 0.30 12.96 3.35
C THR A 202 0.87 12.87 4.77
N VAL A 203 1.66 11.82 5.04
CA VAL A 203 2.33 11.57 6.32
C VAL A 203 3.84 11.39 6.11
N PHE A 204 4.64 12.17 6.82
CA PHE A 204 6.09 12.01 6.94
C PHE A 204 6.49 11.86 8.40
N VAL A 205 7.05 10.71 8.77
CA VAL A 205 7.48 10.40 10.14
C VAL A 205 8.92 9.88 10.11
N GLY A 206 9.81 10.50 10.85
CA GLY A 206 11.22 10.07 10.92
C GLY A 206 11.39 8.70 11.57
N GLY A 207 10.60 8.41 12.60
CA GLY A 207 10.60 7.17 13.38
C GLY A 207 9.46 6.20 13.02
N GLU A 208 8.85 5.62 14.05
CA GLU A 208 7.73 4.68 13.92
C GLU A 208 6.38 5.41 13.78
N ILE A 209 5.53 4.92 12.88
CA ILE A 209 4.08 5.14 12.94
C ILE A 209 3.44 3.96 13.67
N LYS A 210 2.86 4.22 14.83
CA LYS A 210 2.07 3.25 15.58
C LYS A 210 0.59 3.58 15.48
N ILE A 211 -0.16 2.70 14.82
CA ILE A 211 -1.62 2.74 14.78
C ILE A 211 -2.14 1.70 15.73
N ALA A 212 -2.59 2.15 16.90
CA ALA A 212 -3.04 1.27 17.96
C ALA A 212 -4.23 1.90 18.68
N ASN A 213 -5.37 1.22 18.66
CA ASN A 213 -6.54 1.63 19.42
C ASN A 213 -6.39 1.27 20.91
N ILE A 214 -5.45 1.92 21.58
CA ILE A 214 -5.13 1.69 23.01
C ILE A 214 -6.13 2.35 23.96
N THR A 215 -6.92 3.31 23.48
CA THR A 215 -7.87 4.11 24.28
C THR A 215 -9.33 3.71 24.07
N GLY A 216 -9.63 2.75 23.17
CA GLY A 216 -11.00 2.31 22.87
C GLY A 216 -11.82 3.32 22.06
N THR A 217 -11.16 4.19 21.28
CA THR A 217 -11.81 5.22 20.47
C THR A 217 -12.24 4.68 19.10
N SER A 218 -13.21 5.33 18.45
CA SER A 218 -13.95 4.76 17.30
C SER A 218 -13.17 4.68 15.99
N VAL A 219 -11.98 5.28 15.87
CA VAL A 219 -11.24 5.36 14.60
C VAL A 219 -9.99 4.51 14.69
N SER A 220 -10.00 3.35 14.02
CA SER A 220 -8.85 2.42 13.97
C SER A 220 -8.15 2.37 12.62
N THR A 221 -8.60 3.16 11.65
CA THR A 221 -8.19 3.12 10.23
C THR A 221 -7.20 4.23 9.88
N VAL A 222 -6.40 3.98 8.85
CA VAL A 222 -5.54 4.98 8.23
C VAL A 222 -6.14 5.41 6.90
N PHE A 223 -6.51 6.68 6.81
CA PHE A 223 -6.89 7.34 5.57
C PHE A 223 -5.75 8.27 5.13
N ALA A 224 -4.99 7.85 4.13
CA ALA A 224 -3.90 8.64 3.55
C ALA A 224 -3.59 8.20 2.12
N ASN A 225 -3.09 9.14 1.32
CA ASN A 225 -2.64 8.88 -0.04
C ASN A 225 -1.13 8.60 -0.09
N THR A 226 -0.36 9.21 0.81
CA THR A 226 1.09 9.03 0.88
C THR A 226 1.56 8.89 2.31
N ILE A 227 2.32 7.83 2.59
CA ILE A 227 2.90 7.55 3.90
C ILE A 227 4.38 7.26 3.72
N THR A 228 5.23 7.99 4.44
CA THR A 228 6.66 7.70 4.59
C THR A 228 7.00 7.61 6.06
N ALA A 229 7.57 6.48 6.50
CA ALA A 229 7.93 6.25 7.90
C ALA A 229 9.18 5.38 8.03
N GLY A 230 9.97 5.56 9.09
CA GLY A 230 11.05 4.64 9.42
C GLY A 230 10.56 3.21 9.62
N SER A 231 9.46 3.04 10.35
CA SER A 231 8.71 1.77 10.47
C SER A 231 7.22 2.04 10.70
N ILE A 232 6.38 1.03 10.46
CA ILE A 232 4.94 1.08 10.71
C ILE A 232 4.53 -0.14 11.54
N LEU A 233 3.90 0.10 12.68
CA LEU A 233 3.31 -0.90 13.56
C LEU A 233 1.79 -0.73 13.61
N MET A 234 1.07 -1.76 13.16
CA MET A 234 -0.39 -1.81 13.15
C MET A 234 -0.87 -2.79 14.24
N VAL A 235 -1.52 -2.28 15.28
CA VAL A 235 -2.04 -3.10 16.39
C VAL A 235 -3.56 -3.15 16.31
N ASN A 236 -4.11 -4.31 15.91
CA ASN A 236 -5.55 -4.50 15.70
C ASN A 236 -6.20 -3.47 14.75
N ALA A 237 -5.42 -2.87 13.86
CA ALA A 237 -5.87 -1.86 12.92
C ALA A 237 -6.41 -2.54 11.65
N PRO A 238 -7.59 -2.15 11.13
CA PRO A 238 -8.27 -2.95 10.13
C PRO A 238 -7.87 -2.61 8.70
N ALA A 239 -7.35 -1.41 8.40
CA ALA A 239 -7.11 -1.02 7.01
C ALA A 239 -6.25 0.25 6.80
N PHE A 240 -5.63 0.28 5.63
CA PHE A 240 -5.22 1.49 4.90
C PHE A 240 -6.20 1.77 3.76
N PHE A 241 -6.63 3.02 3.64
CA PHE A 241 -7.49 3.51 2.57
C PHE A 241 -6.92 4.81 1.96
N PRO A 242 -6.85 4.92 0.63
CA PRO A 242 -6.72 6.22 -0.01
C PRO A 242 -7.96 7.09 0.26
N ILE A 243 -7.79 8.40 0.24
CA ILE A 243 -8.89 9.34 0.48
C ILE A 243 -9.63 9.59 -0.82
N TYR A 244 -10.87 9.10 -0.88
CA TYR A 244 -11.78 9.32 -1.99
C TYR A 244 -12.28 10.77 -1.97
N LEU A 245 -12.16 11.46 -3.10
CA LEU A 245 -12.88 12.71 -3.31
C LEU A 245 -14.31 12.40 -3.78
N PRO A 246 -15.32 13.15 -3.32
CA PRO A 246 -16.68 12.99 -3.82
C PRO A 246 -16.72 13.16 -5.34
N SER A 247 -17.49 12.33 -6.03
CA SER A 247 -17.77 12.53 -7.45
C SER A 247 -18.59 13.82 -7.64
N THR A 248 -18.15 14.67 -8.56
CA THR A 248 -18.87 15.88 -8.99
C THR A 248 -19.71 15.64 -10.24
N ASP A 249 -19.50 14.51 -10.92
CA ASP A 249 -20.07 14.15 -12.22
C ASP A 249 -21.07 12.98 -12.15
N GLN A 250 -21.40 12.52 -10.94
CA GLN A 250 -22.22 11.33 -10.66
C GLN A 250 -21.68 10.04 -11.29
N ASN A 251 -20.38 9.94 -11.54
CA ASN A 251 -19.68 8.70 -11.89
C ASN A 251 -19.03 8.07 -10.66
N GLY A 252 -18.86 6.75 -10.68
CA GLY A 252 -18.01 6.06 -9.72
C GLY A 252 -16.59 6.65 -9.71
N VAL A 253 -15.99 6.66 -8.54
CA VAL A 253 -14.72 7.33 -8.25
C VAL A 253 -13.59 6.32 -8.38
N THR A 254 -12.60 6.67 -9.20
CA THR A 254 -11.28 6.01 -9.17
C THR A 254 -10.50 6.59 -7.99
N PRO A 255 -10.00 5.76 -7.05
CA PRO A 255 -9.21 6.25 -5.93
C PRO A 255 -7.92 6.95 -6.42
N PRO A 256 -7.42 7.95 -5.68
CA PRO A 256 -6.10 8.49 -5.95
C PRO A 256 -5.02 7.44 -5.70
N ASP A 257 -3.82 7.73 -6.19
CA ASP A 257 -2.65 6.88 -5.96
C ASP A 257 -2.35 6.76 -4.46
N PHE A 258 -2.12 5.53 -4.01
CA PHE A 258 -1.70 5.19 -2.65
C PHE A 258 -0.24 4.77 -2.65
N THR A 259 0.62 5.53 -1.99
CA THR A 259 2.04 5.22 -1.83
C THR A 259 2.40 5.05 -0.36
N LEU A 260 3.02 3.92 -0.03
CA LEU A 260 3.57 3.64 1.29
C LEU A 260 5.05 3.28 1.13
N THR A 261 5.92 4.06 1.76
CA THR A 261 7.36 3.81 1.83
C THR A 261 7.78 3.65 3.28
N THR A 262 8.35 2.50 3.64
CA THR A 262 8.80 2.28 5.01
C THR A 262 9.98 1.32 5.13
N GLY A 263 10.72 1.41 6.24
CA GLY A 263 11.74 0.41 6.57
C GLY A 263 11.11 -0.96 6.82
N SER A 264 10.07 -1.01 7.65
CA SER A 264 9.32 -2.24 7.96
C SER A 264 7.84 -1.94 8.18
N LEU A 265 6.98 -2.86 7.75
CA LEU A 265 5.57 -2.88 8.10
C LEU A 265 5.33 -4.13 8.95
N THR A 266 4.68 -3.99 10.09
CA THR A 266 4.38 -5.12 10.98
C THR A 266 2.99 -4.96 11.55
N SER A 267 2.25 -6.07 11.61
CA SER A 267 0.90 -6.12 12.13
C SER A 267 0.78 -7.13 13.25
N VAL A 268 0.07 -6.77 14.32
CA VAL A 268 -0.12 -7.64 15.50
C VAL A 268 -1.58 -7.64 15.96
N GLY A 269 -2.02 -8.80 16.44
CA GLY A 269 -3.35 -9.04 16.97
C GLY A 269 -4.32 -9.68 15.96
N PRO A 270 -5.55 -10.01 16.39
CA PRO A 270 -6.55 -10.71 15.56
C PRO A 270 -7.01 -9.96 14.31
N ARG A 271 -6.74 -8.66 14.18
CA ARG A 271 -7.11 -7.86 12.99
C ARG A 271 -5.85 -7.41 12.28
N ILE A 272 -5.55 -8.07 11.16
CA ILE A 272 -4.45 -7.71 10.25
C ILE A 272 -5.01 -6.79 9.15
N PRO A 273 -4.36 -5.64 8.88
CA PRO A 273 -4.89 -4.61 8.00
C PRO A 273 -4.99 -5.07 6.55
N ILE A 274 -6.01 -4.57 5.86
CA ILE A 274 -6.12 -4.63 4.40
C ILE A 274 -5.60 -3.35 3.75
N VAL A 275 -5.22 -3.42 2.47
CA VAL A 275 -5.13 -2.25 1.60
C VAL A 275 -6.26 -2.35 0.57
N ASN A 276 -7.11 -1.33 0.49
CA ASN A 276 -8.24 -1.31 -0.43
C ASN A 276 -8.27 0.01 -1.20
N ALA A 277 -7.94 -0.06 -2.48
CA ALA A 277 -8.08 1.00 -3.46
C ALA A 277 -9.03 0.55 -4.58
N ASN A 278 -10.19 -0.01 -4.22
CA ASN A 278 -11.20 -0.39 -5.20
C ASN A 278 -11.92 0.85 -5.76
N GLY A 279 -12.20 0.85 -7.05
CA GLY A 279 -13.09 1.83 -7.68
C GLY A 279 -14.51 1.73 -7.12
N THR A 280 -15.17 2.87 -6.92
CA THR A 280 -16.57 2.84 -6.49
C THR A 280 -17.47 2.46 -7.66
N SER A 281 -18.55 1.75 -7.35
CA SER A 281 -19.58 1.40 -8.33
C SER A 281 -20.21 2.66 -8.94
N ALA A 282 -20.76 2.50 -10.13
CA ALA A 282 -21.60 3.52 -10.74
C ALA A 282 -22.81 3.84 -9.84
N PHE A 283 -23.21 5.11 -9.84
CA PHE A 283 -24.40 5.59 -9.16
C PHE A 283 -25.68 5.14 -9.88
N SER A 284 -26.83 5.21 -9.21
CA SER A 284 -28.16 4.86 -9.75
C SER A 284 -28.71 5.84 -10.80
N ASN A 285 -27.86 6.27 -11.74
CA ASN A 285 -28.16 7.13 -12.88
C ASN A 285 -27.80 6.38 -14.19
N PRO A 286 -28.64 6.40 -15.24
CA PRO A 286 -28.38 5.76 -16.53
C PRO A 286 -27.05 6.14 -17.22
N ASN A 287 -26.51 7.32 -16.93
CA ASN A 287 -25.26 7.78 -17.55
C ASN A 287 -24.03 7.62 -16.65
N SER A 288 -24.18 6.98 -15.49
CA SER A 288 -23.08 6.80 -14.54
C SER A 288 -22.13 5.68 -14.95
N ASN A 289 -20.85 6.02 -15.11
CA ASN A 289 -19.78 5.07 -15.31
C ASN A 289 -19.17 4.66 -13.96
N PRO A 290 -18.75 3.40 -13.77
CA PRO A 290 -18.02 3.02 -12.56
C PRO A 290 -16.59 3.57 -12.54
N GLY A 291 -16.03 3.71 -11.33
CA GLY A 291 -14.63 4.03 -11.13
C GLY A 291 -13.71 2.85 -11.44
N SER A 292 -12.46 3.12 -11.81
CA SER A 292 -11.42 2.10 -11.92
C SER A 292 -10.79 1.82 -10.55
N GLY A 293 -10.10 0.68 -10.41
CA GLY A 293 -9.19 0.48 -9.27
C GLY A 293 -8.08 1.52 -9.25
N GLY A 294 -7.61 1.88 -8.05
CA GLY A 294 -6.52 2.84 -7.86
C GLY A 294 -5.14 2.22 -8.10
N ASN A 295 -4.10 3.06 -8.04
CA ASN A 295 -2.71 2.61 -8.10
C ASN A 295 -2.13 2.51 -6.68
N ILE A 296 -1.65 1.32 -6.32
CA ILE A 296 -0.99 1.04 -5.04
C ILE A 296 0.51 0.87 -5.30
N SER A 297 1.34 1.58 -4.54
CA SER A 297 2.80 1.45 -4.52
C SER A 297 3.28 1.20 -3.09
N LEU A 298 3.78 0.00 -2.82
CA LEU A 298 4.34 -0.40 -1.53
C LEU A 298 5.85 -0.60 -1.67
N ILE A 299 6.64 0.14 -0.88
CA ILE A 299 8.10 0.06 -0.84
C ILE A 299 8.52 -0.25 0.60
N VAL A 300 9.06 -1.45 0.83
CA VAL A 300 9.41 -1.95 2.18
C VAL A 300 10.85 -2.48 2.23
N ASN A 301 11.67 -2.08 3.20
CA ASN A 301 13.07 -2.53 3.24
C ASN A 301 13.24 -3.94 3.80
N THR A 302 12.45 -4.39 4.78
CA THR A 302 12.68 -5.69 5.45
C THR A 302 12.06 -6.90 4.74
N GLY A 303 10.95 -6.72 4.03
CA GLY A 303 10.13 -7.81 3.47
C GLY A 303 8.64 -7.51 3.63
N LEU A 304 7.78 -8.33 3.02
CA LEU A 304 6.33 -8.21 3.13
C LEU A 304 5.64 -9.57 3.09
N ILE A 305 4.76 -9.83 4.06
CA ILE A 305 3.88 -11.00 4.08
C ILE A 305 2.43 -10.53 3.91
N VAL A 306 1.76 -11.02 2.86
CA VAL A 306 0.32 -10.88 2.67
C VAL A 306 -0.36 -12.19 3.05
N GLY A 307 -0.98 -12.23 4.22
CA GLY A 307 -1.56 -13.44 4.80
C GLY A 307 -2.40 -13.17 6.05
N PRO A 308 -3.16 -14.15 6.55
CA PRO A 308 -4.02 -13.98 7.73
C PRO A 308 -3.25 -13.67 9.02
N GLN A 309 -1.94 -13.95 9.05
CA GLN A 309 -1.01 -13.62 10.14
C GLN A 309 0.20 -12.81 9.62
N GLY A 310 0.08 -12.20 8.45
CA GLY A 310 1.14 -11.41 7.82
C GLY A 310 1.12 -9.95 8.24
N ASP A 311 1.85 -9.13 7.48
CA ASP A 311 1.86 -7.68 7.62
C ASP A 311 0.57 -7.05 7.08
N LEU A 312 0.01 -7.65 6.02
CA LEU A 312 -1.28 -7.30 5.42
C LEU A 312 -2.11 -8.57 5.25
N SER A 313 -3.43 -8.49 5.38
CA SER A 313 -4.31 -9.65 5.15
C SER A 313 -4.75 -9.79 3.69
N SER A 314 -4.88 -8.66 2.98
CA SER A 314 -5.16 -8.62 1.54
C SER A 314 -4.85 -7.25 0.94
N ILE A 315 -4.69 -7.22 -0.39
CA ILE A 315 -4.50 -6.00 -1.17
C ILE A 315 -5.45 -6.06 -2.37
N THR A 316 -6.28 -5.01 -2.53
CA THR A 316 -7.28 -4.95 -3.60
C THR A 316 -7.27 -3.60 -4.32
N ALA A 317 -7.30 -3.65 -5.65
CA ALA A 317 -7.43 -2.51 -6.55
C ALA A 317 -8.41 -2.86 -7.70
N ASN A 318 -9.58 -3.36 -7.35
CA ASN A 318 -10.60 -3.80 -8.29
C ASN A 318 -11.40 -2.63 -8.86
N GLY A 319 -11.90 -2.75 -10.08
CA GLY A 319 -12.84 -1.81 -10.68
C GLY A 319 -14.22 -1.84 -10.02
N GLY A 320 -14.90 -0.69 -10.06
CA GLY A 320 -16.26 -0.54 -9.57
C GLY A 320 -17.29 -1.28 -10.42
N ASN A 321 -18.43 -1.64 -9.83
CA ASN A 321 -19.49 -2.36 -10.54
C ASN A 321 -20.38 -1.41 -11.36
N PHE A 322 -20.98 -1.93 -12.42
CA PHE A 322 -21.99 -1.24 -13.24
C PHE A 322 -23.24 -0.80 -12.44
N ASN A 323 -24.06 0.08 -13.04
CA ASN A 323 -25.38 0.48 -12.55
C ASN A 323 -26.54 -0.22 -13.29
N PHE A 324 -27.59 -0.59 -12.55
CA PHE A 324 -28.86 -1.11 -13.05
C PHE A 324 -29.67 0.03 -13.70
N GLY A 325 -29.53 0.21 -15.02
CA GLY A 325 -30.26 1.22 -15.80
C GLY A 325 -29.42 2.07 -16.74
N GLY A 326 -28.09 1.89 -16.77
CA GLY A 326 -27.17 2.66 -17.61
C GLY A 326 -26.41 1.89 -18.69
N ALA A 327 -25.58 2.58 -19.47
CA ALA A 327 -24.75 1.95 -20.51
C ALA A 327 -23.71 1.00 -19.88
N TYR A 328 -24.10 -0.27 -19.75
CA TYR A 328 -23.43 -1.31 -18.95
C TYR A 328 -21.94 -1.49 -19.26
N GLY A 329 -21.08 -1.09 -18.31
CA GLY A 329 -19.65 -1.40 -18.25
C GLY A 329 -19.19 -1.55 -16.80
N GLY A 330 -18.19 -2.40 -16.56
CA GLY A 330 -17.49 -2.51 -15.28
C GLY A 330 -16.22 -1.65 -15.30
N GLY A 331 -15.80 -1.15 -14.15
CA GLY A 331 -14.57 -0.36 -14.04
C GLY A 331 -13.33 -1.19 -14.40
N ASN A 332 -12.23 -0.53 -14.78
CA ASN A 332 -10.96 -1.23 -14.98
C ASN A 332 -10.40 -1.69 -13.63
N GLY A 333 -9.58 -2.75 -13.65
CA GLY A 333 -8.68 -3.02 -12.54
C GLY A 333 -7.62 -1.91 -12.41
N GLY A 334 -7.06 -1.77 -11.21
CA GLY A 334 -5.99 -0.83 -10.91
C GLY A 334 -4.60 -1.44 -11.05
N ALA A 335 -3.61 -0.79 -10.47
CA ALA A 335 -2.24 -1.27 -10.43
C ALA A 335 -1.79 -1.56 -8.99
N ILE A 336 -1.09 -2.66 -8.77
CA ILE A 336 -0.48 -3.01 -7.48
C ILE A 336 1.00 -3.25 -7.71
N ASN A 337 1.84 -2.35 -7.20
CA ASN A 337 3.29 -2.42 -7.30
C ASN A 337 3.87 -2.63 -5.90
N ILE A 338 4.55 -3.75 -5.68
CA ILE A 338 5.20 -4.09 -4.42
C ILE A 338 6.68 -4.26 -4.68
N THR A 339 7.50 -3.44 -4.03
CA THR A 339 8.96 -3.59 -4.01
C THR A 339 9.42 -3.80 -2.58
N ALA A 340 10.04 -4.94 -2.31
CA ALA A 340 10.65 -5.22 -1.02
C ALA A 340 12.15 -5.49 -1.17
N ALA A 341 13.00 -4.93 -0.29
CA ALA A 341 14.42 -5.31 -0.33
C ALA A 341 14.60 -6.76 0.16
N GLY A 342 13.88 -7.14 1.22
CA GLY A 342 13.77 -8.52 1.70
C GLY A 342 12.69 -9.36 0.99
N PRO A 343 12.27 -10.49 1.61
CA PRO A 343 11.40 -11.47 0.96
C PRO A 343 9.96 -10.98 0.80
N ILE A 344 9.25 -11.53 -0.19
CA ILE A 344 7.81 -11.33 -0.37
C ILE A 344 7.09 -12.67 -0.26
N THR A 345 6.09 -12.78 0.61
CA THR A 345 5.27 -13.98 0.76
C THR A 345 3.79 -13.66 0.57
N ILE A 346 3.12 -14.39 -0.32
CA ILE A 346 1.69 -14.23 -0.64
C ILE A 346 0.93 -15.50 -0.23
N ASP A 347 0.38 -15.47 0.97
CA ASP A 347 -0.45 -16.52 1.57
C ASP A 347 -1.96 -16.18 1.52
N SER A 348 -2.31 -14.99 1.04
CA SER A 348 -3.70 -14.57 0.82
C SER A 348 -3.86 -13.86 -0.52
N PRO A 349 -5.10 -13.79 -1.06
CA PRO A 349 -5.30 -13.26 -2.40
C PRO A 349 -4.92 -11.79 -2.57
N ILE A 350 -4.38 -11.48 -3.75
CA ILE A 350 -4.20 -10.11 -4.26
C ILE A 350 -5.03 -9.97 -5.54
N GLU A 351 -5.80 -8.89 -5.63
CA GLU A 351 -6.73 -8.67 -6.75
C GLU A 351 -6.63 -7.26 -7.32
N ALA A 352 -6.55 -7.17 -8.65
CA ALA A 352 -6.68 -5.93 -9.41
C ALA A 352 -7.57 -6.16 -10.63
N VAL A 353 -8.77 -6.71 -10.42
CA VAL A 353 -9.65 -7.17 -11.51
C VAL A 353 -10.64 -6.11 -11.96
N SER A 354 -11.20 -6.26 -13.16
CA SER A 354 -12.32 -5.44 -13.62
C SER A 354 -13.56 -5.57 -12.73
N GLY A 355 -14.40 -4.54 -12.76
CA GLY A 355 -15.71 -4.55 -12.14
C GLY A 355 -16.69 -5.52 -12.80
N ARG A 356 -17.79 -5.82 -12.12
CA ARG A 356 -18.86 -6.66 -12.67
C ARG A 356 -19.60 -5.95 -13.81
N VAL A 357 -20.28 -6.74 -14.66
CA VAL A 357 -21.21 -6.30 -15.73
C VAL A 357 -22.53 -7.09 -15.67
N LEU A 358 -23.65 -6.49 -16.14
CA LEU A 358 -25.01 -7.07 -16.00
C LEU A 358 -25.39 -8.14 -17.04
N ASP A 359 -24.63 -8.33 -18.13
CA ASP A 359 -25.10 -9.14 -19.27
C ASP A 359 -24.17 -10.32 -19.60
N GLY A 360 -24.78 -11.43 -20.01
CA GLY A 360 -24.12 -12.68 -20.41
C GLY A 360 -23.30 -12.58 -21.69
N SER A 361 -23.40 -11.51 -22.49
CA SER A 361 -22.66 -11.39 -23.76
C SER A 361 -21.53 -10.34 -23.77
N ARG A 362 -21.62 -9.30 -22.93
CA ARG A 362 -20.67 -8.16 -22.92
C ARG A 362 -19.44 -8.36 -22.01
N THR A 363 -18.30 -7.89 -22.47
CA THR A 363 -17.06 -7.74 -21.72
C THR A 363 -16.78 -6.25 -21.46
N ALA A 364 -16.13 -5.92 -20.34
CA ALA A 364 -15.76 -4.54 -19.99
C ALA A 364 -14.57 -4.50 -19.03
N GLY A 365 -13.91 -3.34 -18.96
CA GLY A 365 -12.73 -3.14 -18.14
C GLY A 365 -11.47 -3.81 -18.72
N ASN A 366 -10.33 -3.16 -18.56
CA ASN A 366 -9.06 -3.60 -19.14
C ASN A 366 -8.30 -4.64 -18.28
N GLY A 367 -8.90 -5.20 -17.22
CA GLY A 367 -8.13 -5.86 -16.17
C GLY A 367 -7.27 -4.83 -15.41
N GLY A 368 -6.30 -5.31 -14.64
CA GLY A 368 -5.32 -4.50 -13.93
C GLY A 368 -3.91 -5.07 -14.06
N ALA A 369 -2.97 -4.48 -13.31
CA ALA A 369 -1.57 -4.85 -13.33
C ALA A 369 -1.04 -5.14 -11.92
N ILE A 370 -0.35 -6.26 -11.73
CA ILE A 370 0.24 -6.64 -10.45
C ILE A 370 1.72 -6.93 -10.65
N LYS A 371 2.58 -6.16 -10.00
CA LYS A 371 4.03 -6.27 -10.08
C LYS A 371 4.65 -6.46 -8.70
N LEU A 372 5.32 -7.59 -8.51
CA LEU A 372 6.05 -7.93 -7.30
C LEU A 372 7.55 -7.96 -7.59
N ASN A 373 8.36 -7.27 -6.79
CA ASN A 373 9.81 -7.18 -6.95
C ASN A 373 10.50 -7.36 -5.59
N SER A 374 11.06 -8.54 -5.34
CA SER A 374 12.01 -8.72 -4.23
C SER A 374 13.42 -8.42 -4.73
N VAL A 375 14.04 -7.37 -4.20
CA VAL A 375 15.27 -6.82 -4.80
C VAL A 375 16.45 -7.76 -4.62
N VAL A 376 16.62 -8.36 -3.43
CA VAL A 376 17.76 -9.23 -3.13
C VAL A 376 17.36 -10.57 -2.47
N ASP A 377 16.07 -10.85 -2.32
CA ASP A 377 15.60 -12.04 -1.59
C ASP A 377 14.50 -12.83 -2.31
N ALA A 378 14.00 -13.86 -1.64
CA ALA A 378 13.06 -14.83 -2.18
C ALA A 378 11.64 -14.26 -2.29
N MET A 379 10.89 -14.82 -3.23
CA MET A 379 9.46 -14.62 -3.37
C MET A 379 8.74 -15.96 -3.25
N ALA A 380 7.72 -16.04 -2.40
CA ALA A 380 6.88 -17.22 -2.23
C ALA A 380 5.41 -16.88 -2.53
N ILE A 381 4.81 -17.56 -3.50
CA ILE A 381 3.41 -17.39 -3.90
C ILE A 381 2.66 -18.67 -3.56
N ASN A 382 1.88 -18.61 -2.47
CA ASN A 382 1.12 -19.75 -1.95
C ASN A 382 -0.40 -19.58 -2.14
N SER A 383 -0.83 -18.43 -2.66
CA SER A 383 -2.22 -18.07 -2.89
C SER A 383 -2.43 -17.48 -4.28
N ARG A 384 -3.64 -16.99 -4.54
CA ARG A 384 -4.06 -16.43 -5.83
C ARG A 384 -3.62 -14.98 -6.02
N ILE A 385 -3.02 -14.70 -7.16
CA ILE A 385 -2.85 -13.36 -7.72
C ILE A 385 -3.72 -13.28 -8.97
N GLN A 386 -4.68 -12.35 -8.99
CA GLN A 386 -5.58 -12.20 -10.14
C GLN A 386 -5.63 -10.76 -10.65
N ALA A 387 -5.21 -10.57 -11.90
CA ALA A 387 -5.18 -9.29 -12.59
C ALA A 387 -6.37 -9.08 -13.53
N SER A 388 -7.05 -10.15 -13.94
CA SER A 388 -8.27 -10.06 -14.74
C SER A 388 -9.17 -11.27 -14.53
N SER A 389 -10.46 -11.12 -14.86
CA SER A 389 -11.50 -12.12 -14.63
C SER A 389 -12.26 -12.48 -15.89
N ALA A 390 -12.67 -13.74 -15.95
CA ALA A 390 -13.55 -14.34 -16.95
C ALA A 390 -14.54 -15.26 -16.23
N ASP A 391 -15.38 -14.69 -15.37
CA ASP A 391 -16.32 -15.44 -14.55
C ASP A 391 -17.27 -16.28 -15.43
N PRO A 392 -17.56 -17.55 -15.06
CA PRO A 392 -18.46 -18.42 -15.81
C PRO A 392 -19.83 -17.78 -16.09
N ALA A 393 -20.53 -18.30 -17.10
CA ALA A 393 -21.89 -17.84 -17.42
C ALA A 393 -22.84 -18.12 -16.25
N MET A 394 -23.39 -17.06 -15.68
CA MET A 394 -24.40 -17.10 -14.62
C MET A 394 -25.57 -16.18 -15.02
N ALA A 395 -26.76 -16.43 -14.47
CA ALA A 395 -27.94 -15.59 -14.69
C ALA A 395 -27.88 -14.19 -14.02
N THR A 396 -26.72 -13.79 -13.51
CA THR A 396 -26.51 -12.57 -12.70
C THR A 396 -25.23 -11.83 -13.08
N ALA A 397 -25.01 -10.69 -12.44
CA ALA A 397 -23.82 -9.84 -12.60
C ALA A 397 -22.49 -10.58 -12.37
N ARG A 398 -21.60 -10.54 -13.37
CA ARG A 398 -20.32 -11.28 -13.39
C ARG A 398 -19.15 -10.43 -13.88
N ARG A 399 -17.91 -10.80 -13.55
CA ARG A 399 -16.71 -10.10 -14.04
C ARG A 399 -16.22 -10.69 -15.34
N ARG A 400 -16.15 -9.86 -16.38
CA ARG A 400 -15.68 -10.26 -17.72
C ARG A 400 -14.82 -9.17 -18.32
N SER A 401 -13.53 -9.35 -18.21
CA SER A 401 -12.55 -8.37 -18.68
C SER A 401 -12.56 -8.31 -20.20
N ALA A 402 -12.49 -7.10 -20.77
CA ALA A 402 -12.36 -6.89 -22.20
C ALA A 402 -10.92 -7.14 -22.70
N LYS A 403 -9.95 -7.01 -21.80
CA LYS A 403 -8.53 -7.30 -21.99
C LYS A 403 -8.01 -8.18 -20.85
N GLY A 404 -6.97 -8.96 -21.11
CA GLY A 404 -6.24 -9.65 -20.05
C GLY A 404 -5.43 -8.66 -19.21
N GLY A 405 -5.17 -9.02 -17.95
CA GLY A 405 -4.32 -8.24 -17.05
C GLY A 405 -2.83 -8.57 -17.21
N ASP A 406 -2.02 -7.91 -16.38
CA ASP A 406 -0.58 -8.11 -16.36
C ASP A 406 -0.12 -8.56 -14.97
N ILE A 407 0.59 -9.69 -14.89
CA ILE A 407 1.24 -10.16 -13.66
C ILE A 407 2.74 -10.26 -13.91
N THR A 408 3.55 -9.58 -13.09
CA THR A 408 5.01 -9.61 -13.18
C THR A 408 5.64 -9.92 -11.83
N LEU A 409 6.44 -10.99 -11.77
CA LEU A 409 7.22 -11.39 -10.59
C LEU A 409 8.70 -11.25 -10.90
N LYS A 410 9.45 -10.57 -10.02
CA LYS A 410 10.90 -10.46 -10.12
C LYS A 410 11.59 -10.74 -8.77
N SER A 411 12.65 -11.53 -8.80
CA SER A 411 13.56 -11.69 -7.66
C SER A 411 15.03 -11.57 -8.08
N GLY A 412 15.78 -10.80 -7.30
CA GLY A 412 17.23 -10.67 -7.42
C GLY A 412 18.04 -11.56 -6.47
N LYS A 413 17.42 -12.52 -5.77
CA LYS A 413 18.13 -13.41 -4.84
C LYS A 413 19.28 -14.13 -5.54
N THR A 414 20.49 -14.03 -5.00
CA THR A 414 21.72 -14.48 -5.68
C THR A 414 21.93 -16.00 -5.67
N SER A 415 21.40 -16.70 -4.66
CA SER A 415 21.50 -18.15 -4.51
C SER A 415 20.27 -18.76 -3.81
N GLY A 416 20.03 -20.05 -4.06
CA GLY A 416 18.89 -20.79 -3.50
C GLY A 416 17.60 -20.58 -4.31
N VAL A 417 16.45 -20.61 -3.65
CA VAL A 417 15.15 -20.40 -4.32
C VAL A 417 14.83 -18.91 -4.35
N ALA A 418 14.87 -18.30 -5.54
CA ALA A 418 14.55 -16.89 -5.77
C ALA A 418 13.05 -16.67 -5.90
N ILE A 419 12.35 -17.56 -6.62
CA ILE A 419 10.90 -17.51 -6.79
C ILE A 419 10.36 -18.91 -6.55
N ASN A 420 9.35 -19.04 -5.72
CA ASN A 420 8.62 -20.27 -5.45
C ASN A 420 7.13 -20.01 -5.63
N ILE A 421 6.52 -20.62 -6.64
CA ILE A 421 5.06 -20.71 -6.76
C ILE A 421 4.69 -22.12 -6.28
N SER A 422 3.92 -22.21 -5.20
CA SER A 422 3.52 -23.50 -4.63
C SER A 422 2.47 -24.18 -5.52
N ASN A 423 2.15 -25.44 -5.22
CA ASN A 423 1.06 -26.15 -5.87
C ASN A 423 -0.34 -25.55 -5.61
N THR A 424 -0.48 -24.68 -4.60
CA THR A 424 -1.69 -23.90 -4.32
C THR A 424 -1.62 -22.48 -4.89
N GLY A 425 -0.45 -22.05 -5.35
CA GLY A 425 -0.25 -20.76 -5.99
C GLY A 425 -0.98 -20.67 -7.33
N GLN A 426 -1.59 -19.51 -7.59
CA GLN A 426 -2.29 -19.25 -8.85
C GLN A 426 -1.94 -17.87 -9.38
N LEU A 427 -1.51 -17.81 -10.64
CA LEU A 427 -1.31 -16.55 -11.37
C LEU A 427 -2.36 -16.47 -12.50
N LEU A 428 -3.34 -15.60 -12.32
CA LEU A 428 -4.55 -15.57 -13.16
C LEU A 428 -4.67 -14.22 -13.88
N SER A 429 -4.34 -14.24 -15.17
CA SER A 429 -4.65 -13.17 -16.10
C SER A 429 -5.65 -13.70 -17.13
N LEU A 430 -6.90 -13.83 -16.69
CA LEU A 430 -7.97 -14.45 -17.44
C LEU A 430 -8.57 -13.53 -18.49
N LEU A 431 -9.10 -14.11 -19.56
CA LEU A 431 -9.76 -13.38 -20.61
C LEU A 431 -10.92 -14.19 -21.18
N ASP A 432 -12.11 -13.60 -21.17
CA ASP A 432 -13.30 -14.23 -21.74
C ASP A 432 -13.10 -14.50 -23.24
N ALA A 433 -13.59 -15.65 -23.72
CA ALA A 433 -13.43 -16.06 -25.11
C ALA A 433 -14.06 -15.04 -26.10
N ALA A 434 -15.14 -14.34 -25.69
CA ALA A 434 -15.78 -13.33 -26.51
C ALA A 434 -15.15 -11.92 -26.35
N ALA A 435 -14.10 -11.76 -25.54
CA ALA A 435 -13.47 -10.45 -25.34
C ALA A 435 -12.68 -10.00 -26.59
N PRO A 436 -12.62 -8.70 -26.88
CA PRO A 436 -11.88 -8.20 -28.04
C PRO A 436 -10.36 -8.37 -27.92
N GLY A 437 -9.80 -8.45 -26.70
CA GLY A 437 -8.36 -8.58 -26.46
C GLY A 437 -7.65 -7.23 -26.30
N PRO A 438 -6.33 -7.19 -26.05
CA PRO A 438 -5.35 -8.28 -26.06
C PRO A 438 -5.52 -9.31 -24.92
N GLY A 439 -4.82 -10.45 -25.08
CA GLY A 439 -4.69 -11.53 -24.10
C GLY A 439 -4.00 -11.12 -22.80
N GLY A 440 -4.00 -12.05 -21.85
CA GLY A 440 -3.33 -11.88 -20.56
C GLY A 440 -1.82 -12.00 -20.61
N LYS A 441 -1.13 -11.51 -19.57
CA LYS A 441 0.32 -11.67 -19.44
C LYS A 441 0.72 -12.13 -18.06
N VAL A 442 1.59 -13.14 -18.02
CA VAL A 442 2.28 -13.59 -16.81
C VAL A 442 3.78 -13.60 -17.10
N THR A 443 4.56 -12.86 -16.33
CA THR A 443 6.02 -12.77 -16.46
C THR A 443 6.69 -13.13 -15.13
N ILE A 444 7.65 -14.04 -15.16
CA ILE A 444 8.43 -14.47 -14.01
C ILE A 444 9.92 -14.31 -14.36
N LEU A 445 10.66 -13.56 -13.55
CA LEU A 445 12.07 -13.28 -13.80
C LEU A 445 12.92 -13.45 -12.54
N ALA A 446 13.83 -14.42 -12.57
CA ALA A 446 14.88 -14.57 -11.56
C ALA A 446 16.26 -14.21 -12.16
N THR A 447 17.10 -13.50 -11.40
CA THR A 447 18.36 -12.94 -11.95
C THR A 447 19.63 -13.34 -11.20
N GLY A 448 19.54 -14.07 -10.09
CA GLY A 448 20.72 -14.44 -9.29
C GLY A 448 21.60 -15.49 -9.94
N ALA A 449 22.92 -15.38 -9.83
CA ALA A 449 23.84 -16.27 -10.55
C ALA A 449 23.63 -17.77 -10.25
N ASN A 450 23.32 -18.13 -8.99
CA ASN A 450 23.19 -19.51 -8.51
C ASN A 450 21.81 -19.76 -7.89
N SER A 451 20.77 -19.08 -8.42
CA SER A 451 19.41 -19.20 -7.92
C SER A 451 18.53 -20.10 -8.78
N SER A 452 17.32 -20.35 -8.28
CA SER A 452 16.29 -21.12 -8.95
C SER A 452 14.94 -20.43 -8.90
N ALA A 453 14.17 -20.56 -9.98
CA ALA A 453 12.73 -20.31 -10.00
C ALA A 453 12.01 -21.67 -10.00
N ARG A 454 11.16 -21.90 -8.99
CA ARG A 454 10.32 -23.09 -8.86
C ARG A 454 8.88 -22.70 -9.13
N VAL A 455 8.27 -23.34 -10.12
CA VAL A 455 6.92 -23.01 -10.58
C VAL A 455 6.07 -24.27 -10.54
N ASN A 456 5.31 -24.38 -9.45
CA ASN A 456 4.23 -25.34 -9.30
C ASN A 456 2.89 -24.60 -9.36
N GLY A 457 1.78 -25.32 -9.47
CA GLY A 457 0.44 -24.73 -9.44
C GLY A 457 -0.01 -24.21 -10.79
N THR A 458 -0.90 -23.21 -10.78
CA THR A 458 -1.68 -22.81 -11.96
C THR A 458 -1.26 -21.45 -12.52
N LEU A 459 -0.93 -21.43 -13.80
CA LEU A 459 -0.65 -20.21 -14.56
C LEU A 459 -1.65 -20.11 -15.71
N ARG A 460 -2.38 -18.98 -15.78
CA ARG A 460 -3.35 -18.70 -16.85
C ARG A 460 -3.10 -17.32 -17.44
N ALA A 461 -2.81 -17.28 -18.74
CA ALA A 461 -2.70 -16.06 -19.53
C ALA A 461 -3.55 -16.24 -20.80
N ASP A 462 -4.87 -16.19 -20.66
CA ASP A 462 -5.80 -16.55 -21.73
C ASP A 462 -5.56 -15.69 -22.97
N ARG A 463 -5.42 -16.35 -24.13
CA ARG A 463 -5.08 -15.74 -25.43
C ARG A 463 -3.84 -14.83 -25.39
N GLY A 464 -2.95 -15.05 -24.42
CA GLY A 464 -1.78 -14.21 -24.22
C GLY A 464 -0.54 -15.01 -23.83
N THR A 465 0.39 -14.37 -23.10
CA THR A 465 1.75 -14.88 -22.94
C THR A 465 2.08 -15.24 -21.50
N ILE A 466 2.67 -16.42 -21.32
CA ILE A 466 3.43 -16.81 -20.12
C ILE A 466 4.92 -16.76 -20.49
N ASP A 467 5.70 -15.92 -19.81
CA ASP A 467 7.15 -15.80 -20.01
C ASP A 467 7.90 -16.01 -18.69
N ILE A 468 8.68 -17.09 -18.61
CA ILE A 468 9.44 -17.48 -17.43
C ILE A 468 10.92 -17.47 -17.78
N ARG A 469 11.69 -16.56 -17.18
CA ARG A 469 13.12 -16.41 -17.48
C ARG A 469 13.98 -16.49 -16.24
N HIS A 470 15.17 -17.02 -16.46
CA HIS A 470 16.25 -16.97 -15.50
C HIS A 470 17.54 -16.53 -16.19
N THR A 471 18.14 -15.43 -15.73
CA THR A 471 19.30 -14.81 -16.41
C THR A 471 20.64 -15.03 -15.71
N GLY A 472 20.65 -15.61 -14.52
CA GLY A 472 21.90 -15.98 -13.82
C GLY A 472 22.68 -17.09 -14.53
N ASP A 473 24.01 -17.08 -14.40
CA ASP A 473 24.93 -17.99 -15.10
C ASP A 473 24.65 -19.48 -14.88
N ALA A 474 24.43 -19.90 -13.64
CA ALA A 474 24.01 -21.24 -13.24
C ALA A 474 22.52 -21.28 -12.86
N GLY A 475 21.73 -20.45 -13.55
CA GLY A 475 20.32 -20.25 -13.28
C GLY A 475 19.46 -21.47 -13.54
N GLN A 476 18.58 -21.79 -12.60
CA GLN A 476 17.69 -22.95 -12.71
C GLN A 476 16.23 -22.52 -12.83
N ILE A 477 15.49 -23.18 -13.71
CA ILE A 477 14.03 -23.11 -13.73
C ILE A 477 13.52 -24.53 -13.55
N ASN A 478 12.67 -24.73 -12.54
CA ASN A 478 12.00 -25.99 -12.28
C ASN A 478 10.49 -25.78 -12.49
N LEU A 479 9.93 -26.43 -13.51
CA LEU A 479 8.50 -26.44 -13.78
C LEU A 479 7.93 -27.75 -13.27
N GLY A 480 7.09 -27.69 -12.25
CA GLY A 480 6.71 -28.90 -11.51
C GLY A 480 7.91 -29.55 -10.83
N GLY A 481 7.73 -30.82 -10.49
CA GLY A 481 8.73 -31.69 -9.87
C GLY A 481 8.42 -33.16 -10.15
N PRO A 482 9.29 -34.06 -9.69
CA PRO A 482 9.12 -35.50 -9.89
C PRO A 482 8.00 -36.09 -9.02
N GLY A 483 7.60 -35.42 -7.94
CA GLY A 483 6.48 -35.82 -7.11
C GLY A 483 5.13 -35.54 -7.78
N ALA A 484 4.14 -36.39 -7.55
CA ALA A 484 2.79 -36.24 -8.12
C ALA A 484 2.07 -34.95 -7.68
N SER A 485 2.41 -34.40 -6.51
CA SER A 485 1.89 -33.11 -6.01
C SER A 485 2.60 -31.89 -6.56
N ASP A 486 3.75 -32.09 -7.23
CA ASP A 486 4.58 -31.03 -7.80
C ASP A 486 4.24 -30.90 -9.28
N ALA A 487 2.99 -30.58 -9.58
CA ALA A 487 2.52 -30.41 -10.96
C ALA A 487 2.45 -28.93 -11.34
N ILE A 488 2.82 -28.63 -12.58
CA ILE A 488 2.51 -27.35 -13.23
C ILE A 488 1.28 -27.49 -14.13
N ASP A 489 0.42 -26.47 -14.11
CA ASP A 489 -0.68 -26.32 -15.06
C ASP A 489 -0.61 -24.91 -15.68
N ALA A 490 0.07 -24.81 -16.81
CA ALA A 490 0.26 -23.56 -17.53
C ALA A 490 -0.53 -23.56 -18.84
N GLN A 491 -1.41 -22.56 -19.02
CA GLN A 491 -2.16 -22.35 -20.26
C GLN A 491 -2.04 -20.89 -20.71
N GLY A 492 -1.69 -20.70 -21.98
CA GLY A 492 -1.68 -19.43 -22.66
C GLY A 492 -1.70 -19.64 -24.18
N ASP A 493 -1.66 -18.57 -24.95
CA ASP A 493 -1.45 -18.68 -26.40
C ASP A 493 0.04 -18.90 -26.72
N VAL A 494 0.89 -18.22 -25.97
CA VAL A 494 2.34 -18.31 -26.05
C VAL A 494 2.92 -18.66 -24.69
N ILE A 495 3.77 -19.68 -24.63
CA ILE A 495 4.54 -20.03 -23.44
C ILE A 495 6.02 -20.03 -23.81
N LYS A 496 6.80 -19.19 -23.13
CA LYS A 496 8.25 -19.06 -23.26
C LYS A 496 8.87 -19.38 -21.91
N VAL A 497 9.78 -20.36 -21.86
CA VAL A 497 10.54 -20.68 -20.65
C VAL A 497 12.01 -20.76 -21.01
N ALA A 498 12.86 -19.98 -20.34
CA ALA A 498 14.26 -19.87 -20.71
C ALA A 498 15.22 -19.72 -19.50
N ALA A 499 16.09 -20.71 -19.32
CA ALA A 499 17.25 -20.64 -18.42
C ALA A 499 18.48 -20.21 -19.23
N LEU A 500 18.76 -18.91 -19.25
CA LEU A 500 19.60 -18.24 -20.24
C LEU A 500 21.10 -18.22 -19.92
N GLY A 501 21.51 -18.55 -18.70
CA GLY A 501 22.93 -18.58 -18.31
C GLY A 501 23.74 -19.65 -19.05
N ASN A 502 25.07 -19.52 -19.05
CA ASN A 502 25.94 -20.50 -19.71
C ASN A 502 25.77 -21.91 -19.15
N ASN A 503 25.52 -22.00 -17.85
CA ASN A 503 25.26 -23.23 -17.09
C ASN A 503 23.77 -23.34 -16.72
N GLY A 504 22.89 -22.71 -17.49
CA GLY A 504 21.45 -22.72 -17.25
C GLY A 504 20.88 -24.14 -17.24
N ALA A 505 19.87 -24.38 -16.40
CA ALA A 505 19.15 -25.64 -16.39
C ALA A 505 17.65 -25.40 -16.36
N LEU A 506 16.94 -25.95 -17.34
CA LEU A 506 15.49 -26.04 -17.35
C LEU A 506 15.09 -27.48 -17.01
N THR A 507 14.49 -27.67 -15.84
CA THR A 507 13.99 -28.97 -15.38
C THR A 507 12.47 -28.97 -15.43
N ILE A 508 11.91 -30.00 -16.05
CA ILE A 508 10.47 -30.14 -16.31
C ILE A 508 10.02 -31.47 -15.70
N GLY A 509 9.18 -31.36 -14.68
CA GLY A 509 8.55 -32.49 -14.01
C GLY A 509 7.10 -32.70 -14.48
N ASN A 510 6.25 -33.17 -13.56
CA ASN A 510 4.87 -33.48 -13.85
C ASN A 510 4.07 -32.24 -14.28
N GLY A 511 3.14 -32.40 -15.23
CA GLY A 511 2.12 -31.38 -15.51
C GLY A 511 1.75 -31.19 -16.98
N LEU A 512 1.12 -30.04 -17.23
CA LEU A 512 0.64 -29.58 -18.52
C LEU A 512 1.23 -28.20 -18.84
N LEU A 513 1.85 -28.10 -20.02
CA LEU A 513 2.23 -26.84 -20.66
C LEU A 513 1.45 -26.75 -21.97
N SER A 514 0.39 -25.95 -22.02
CA SER A 514 -0.48 -25.83 -23.20
C SER A 514 -0.38 -24.46 -23.83
N ALA A 515 0.06 -24.42 -25.08
CA ALA A 515 0.13 -23.20 -25.87
C ALA A 515 -0.55 -23.40 -27.23
N ASP A 516 -1.24 -22.39 -27.73
CA ASP A 516 -1.98 -22.49 -29.00
C ASP A 516 -1.17 -21.96 -30.20
N THR A 517 -0.33 -20.95 -30.00
CA THR A 517 0.57 -20.39 -31.01
C THR A 517 1.99 -20.92 -30.88
N THR A 518 2.64 -20.81 -29.71
CA THR A 518 4.06 -21.21 -29.57
C THR A 518 4.40 -21.69 -28.16
N LEU A 519 5.09 -22.83 -28.04
CA LEU A 519 5.75 -23.28 -26.81
C LEU A 519 7.27 -23.37 -27.03
N LYS A 520 8.04 -22.53 -26.31
CA LYS A 520 9.51 -22.48 -26.36
C LYS A 520 10.09 -22.89 -25.00
N LEU A 521 10.89 -23.96 -24.97
CA LEU A 521 11.62 -24.47 -23.80
C LEU A 521 13.13 -24.38 -24.05
N TYR A 522 13.79 -23.41 -23.41
CA TYR A 522 15.14 -22.97 -23.80
C TYR A 522 16.14 -23.06 -22.64
N SER A 523 17.32 -23.60 -22.95
CA SER A 523 18.54 -23.43 -22.17
C SER A 523 19.77 -23.41 -23.10
N PRO A 524 19.97 -22.31 -23.84
CA PRO A 524 20.90 -22.26 -24.97
C PRO A 524 22.37 -22.05 -24.58
N GLY A 525 22.67 -21.89 -23.29
CA GLY A 525 24.04 -21.72 -22.79
C GLY A 525 24.99 -22.84 -23.25
N SER A 526 26.30 -22.58 -23.24
CA SER A 526 27.31 -23.55 -23.68
C SER A 526 27.26 -24.89 -22.93
N ASN A 527 26.82 -24.87 -21.67
CA ASN A 527 26.55 -26.04 -20.83
C ASN A 527 25.05 -26.15 -20.47
N GLY A 528 24.19 -25.46 -21.21
CA GLY A 528 22.76 -25.38 -20.93
C GLY A 528 22.06 -26.72 -21.09
N THR A 529 21.15 -27.04 -20.18
CA THR A 529 20.42 -28.32 -20.17
C THR A 529 18.91 -28.14 -20.13
N VAL A 530 18.20 -28.95 -20.91
CA VAL A 530 16.76 -29.17 -20.75
C VAL A 530 16.54 -30.60 -20.26
N ASN A 531 15.92 -30.76 -19.10
CA ASN A 531 15.79 -32.03 -18.40
C ASN A 531 14.33 -32.37 -18.16
N PHE A 532 13.83 -33.43 -18.78
CA PHE A 532 12.53 -34.01 -18.47
C PHE A 532 12.71 -35.11 -17.42
N VAL A 533 12.21 -34.86 -16.21
CA VAL A 533 12.44 -35.73 -15.03
C VAL A 533 11.19 -36.49 -14.59
N ALA A 534 10.02 -36.16 -15.16
CA ALA A 534 8.77 -36.88 -14.97
C ALA A 534 7.87 -36.67 -16.21
N ASP A 535 6.78 -37.42 -16.28
CA ASP A 535 5.86 -37.38 -17.41
C ASP A 535 5.20 -36.00 -17.52
N VAL A 536 5.26 -35.42 -18.71
CA VAL A 536 4.71 -34.08 -18.99
C VAL A 536 3.95 -34.09 -20.30
N THR A 537 2.89 -33.29 -20.35
CA THR A 537 2.16 -33.00 -21.58
C THR A 537 2.53 -31.63 -22.11
N LEU A 538 3.07 -31.58 -23.33
CA LEU A 538 3.26 -30.37 -24.12
C LEU A 538 2.03 -30.21 -25.02
N GLY A 539 0.99 -29.56 -24.51
CA GLY A 539 -0.35 -29.48 -25.10
C GLY A 539 -0.59 -28.28 -26.03
N GLY A 540 -1.83 -28.15 -26.49
CA GLY A 540 -2.28 -27.08 -27.40
C GLY A 540 -1.79 -27.24 -28.84
N THR A 541 -2.27 -26.37 -29.74
CA THR A 541 -1.99 -26.47 -31.19
C THR A 541 -0.63 -25.94 -31.62
N SER A 542 0.11 -25.32 -30.70
CA SER A 542 1.37 -24.63 -30.99
C SER A 542 2.47 -25.52 -31.58
N THR A 543 3.40 -24.89 -32.28
CA THR A 543 4.73 -25.47 -32.50
C THR A 543 5.47 -25.60 -31.17
N LYS A 544 6.02 -26.80 -30.91
CA LYS A 544 6.80 -27.10 -29.71
C LYS A 544 8.29 -27.05 -30.04
N ILE A 545 9.04 -26.16 -29.41
CA ILE A 545 10.47 -25.98 -29.63
C ILE A 545 11.22 -26.25 -28.33
N ILE A 546 12.15 -27.19 -28.38
CA ILE A 546 13.03 -27.57 -27.27
C ILE A 546 14.46 -27.28 -27.70
N ALA A 547 15.14 -26.37 -27.01
CA ALA A 547 16.49 -25.94 -27.39
C ALA A 547 17.43 -25.95 -26.17
N GLY A 548 18.52 -26.70 -26.24
CA GLY A 548 19.59 -26.62 -25.25
C GLY A 548 20.83 -27.43 -25.65
N ASN A 549 21.99 -27.12 -25.08
CA ASN A 549 23.23 -27.83 -25.44
C ASN A 549 23.09 -29.35 -25.18
N THR A 550 22.39 -29.71 -24.11
CA THR A 550 21.95 -31.08 -23.85
C THR A 550 20.45 -31.13 -23.59
N VAL A 551 19.76 -32.08 -24.23
CA VAL A 551 18.37 -32.42 -23.94
C VAL A 551 18.33 -33.82 -23.38
N ASN A 552 17.84 -33.97 -22.15
CA ASN A 552 17.71 -35.24 -21.44
C ASN A 552 16.24 -35.59 -21.25
N ILE A 553 15.85 -36.82 -21.61
CA ILE A 553 14.60 -37.43 -21.13
C ILE A 553 14.99 -38.60 -20.22
N PHE A 554 14.63 -38.52 -18.95
CA PHE A 554 15.07 -39.48 -17.94
C PHE A 554 14.44 -40.86 -18.15
N ASN A 555 15.06 -41.90 -17.60
CA ASN A 555 14.62 -43.27 -17.84
C ASN A 555 13.17 -43.49 -17.41
N GLY A 556 12.38 -44.09 -18.29
CA GLY A 556 10.94 -44.32 -18.05
C GLY A 556 10.05 -43.09 -18.19
N VAL A 557 10.60 -41.91 -18.48
CA VAL A 557 9.82 -40.68 -18.69
C VAL A 557 9.30 -40.59 -20.11
N VAL A 558 8.04 -40.21 -20.26
CA VAL A 558 7.38 -39.92 -21.53
C VAL A 558 7.03 -38.44 -21.62
N VAL A 559 7.60 -37.77 -22.63
CA VAL A 559 7.20 -36.41 -23.01
C VAL A 559 6.08 -36.51 -24.06
N THR A 560 4.84 -36.27 -23.64
CA THR A 560 3.68 -36.37 -24.52
C THR A 560 3.54 -35.09 -25.33
N VAL A 561 3.78 -35.17 -26.64
CA VAL A 561 3.60 -34.04 -27.56
C VAL A 561 2.16 -34.05 -28.08
N GLY A 562 1.36 -33.10 -27.61
CA GLY A 562 -0.02 -32.91 -28.03
C GLY A 562 -0.16 -32.17 -29.36
N GLY A 563 -1.31 -32.32 -30.01
CA GLY A 563 -1.59 -31.74 -31.33
C GLY A 563 -1.13 -32.66 -32.48
N SER A 564 -1.06 -32.12 -33.70
CA SER A 564 -0.71 -32.86 -34.92
C SER A 564 0.75 -32.67 -35.37
N HIS A 565 1.50 -31.77 -34.74
CA HIS A 565 2.87 -31.43 -35.14
C HIS A 565 3.89 -32.05 -34.17
N PRO A 566 4.90 -32.79 -34.67
CA PRO A 566 6.02 -33.25 -33.85
C PRO A 566 6.80 -32.08 -33.24
N ALA A 567 7.46 -32.32 -32.10
CA ALA A 567 8.33 -31.33 -31.48
C ALA A 567 9.62 -31.11 -32.30
N GLY A 568 10.06 -29.85 -32.40
CA GLY A 568 11.38 -29.48 -32.91
C GLY A 568 12.41 -29.51 -31.79
N VAL A 569 13.44 -30.35 -31.92
CA VAL A 569 14.52 -30.48 -30.93
C VAL A 569 15.82 -29.92 -31.51
N PHE A 570 16.41 -28.96 -30.81
CA PHE A 570 17.66 -28.30 -31.21
C PHE A 570 18.71 -28.51 -30.11
N THR A 571 19.65 -29.42 -30.36
CA THR A 571 20.62 -29.82 -29.33
C THR A 571 21.89 -30.40 -29.93
N ASN A 572 22.99 -30.30 -29.18
CA ASN A 572 24.23 -30.99 -29.51
C ASN A 572 24.27 -32.39 -28.90
N ASN A 573 23.49 -32.63 -27.84
CA ASN A 573 23.46 -33.90 -27.11
C ASN A 573 22.00 -34.33 -26.82
N ALA A 574 21.44 -35.17 -27.69
CA ALA A 574 20.07 -35.69 -27.59
C ALA A 574 20.01 -36.99 -26.77
N ASN A 575 19.99 -36.87 -25.44
CA ASN A 575 20.05 -38.00 -24.50
C ASN A 575 18.66 -38.57 -24.21
N TYR A 576 18.13 -39.33 -25.16
CA TYR A 576 16.87 -40.06 -25.07
C TYR A 576 16.79 -41.16 -26.13
N SER A 577 15.74 -41.97 -26.09
CA SER A 577 15.48 -43.08 -27.02
C SER A 577 14.48 -42.66 -28.10
N GLY A 578 14.66 -43.16 -29.33
CA GLY A 578 13.80 -42.84 -30.48
C GLY A 578 14.01 -41.44 -31.06
N PHE A 579 13.40 -41.14 -32.21
CA PHE A 579 13.36 -39.80 -32.83
C PHE A 579 14.74 -39.11 -32.94
N GLY A 580 15.77 -39.86 -33.33
CA GLY A 580 17.14 -39.35 -33.49
C GLY A 580 17.93 -39.13 -32.19
N GLY A 581 17.40 -39.57 -31.03
CA GLY A 581 18.14 -39.61 -29.78
C GLY A 581 19.27 -40.66 -29.79
N ASN A 582 20.29 -40.45 -28.96
CA ASN A 582 21.49 -41.29 -28.92
C ASN A 582 21.35 -42.57 -28.06
N GLY A 583 20.17 -42.82 -27.47
CA GLY A 583 19.90 -44.04 -26.69
C GLY A 583 20.61 -44.12 -25.33
N SER A 584 21.30 -43.06 -24.89
CA SER A 584 21.94 -43.01 -23.55
C SER A 584 20.95 -43.06 -22.40
N ARG A 585 19.66 -42.81 -22.66
CA ARG A 585 18.54 -42.88 -21.72
C ARG A 585 17.33 -43.53 -22.36
N THR A 586 16.50 -44.21 -21.56
CA THR A 586 15.30 -44.92 -22.03
C THR A 586 14.05 -44.05 -22.13
N GLY A 587 14.10 -42.80 -21.67
CA GLY A 587 13.02 -41.83 -21.84
C GLY A 587 12.77 -41.53 -23.33
N THR A 588 11.54 -41.16 -23.68
CA THR A 588 11.12 -40.99 -25.07
C THR A 588 10.05 -39.91 -25.25
N PHE A 589 9.83 -39.49 -26.49
CA PHE A 589 8.66 -38.72 -26.88
C PHE A 589 7.47 -39.63 -27.18
N GLY A 590 6.28 -39.19 -26.76
CA GLY A 590 4.98 -39.80 -27.10
C GLY A 590 4.08 -38.85 -27.88
N GLY A 591 2.87 -39.29 -28.22
CA GLY A 591 1.91 -38.49 -28.99
C GLY A 591 2.39 -38.25 -30.42
N ALA A 592 2.43 -36.99 -30.87
CA ALA A 592 2.96 -36.62 -32.19
C ALA A 592 4.48 -36.86 -32.33
N GLY A 593 5.18 -37.18 -31.24
CA GLY A 593 6.61 -37.47 -31.25
C GLY A 593 7.48 -36.24 -31.48
N ALA A 594 8.71 -36.44 -31.95
CA ALA A 594 9.67 -35.39 -32.25
C ALA A 594 10.31 -35.57 -33.63
N ASN A 595 10.77 -34.48 -34.23
CA ASN A 595 11.65 -34.53 -35.39
C ASN A 595 13.07 -34.96 -34.96
N ASN A 596 13.87 -35.43 -35.92
CA ASN A 596 15.30 -35.67 -35.66
C ASN A 596 15.97 -34.37 -35.18
N PRO A 597 16.88 -34.45 -34.18
CA PRO A 597 17.54 -33.27 -33.64
C PRO A 597 18.29 -32.48 -34.71
N LEU A 598 18.19 -31.16 -34.62
CA LEU A 598 19.01 -30.23 -35.37
C LEU A 598 20.10 -29.62 -34.48
N PRO A 599 21.22 -29.13 -35.04
CA PRO A 599 22.22 -28.39 -34.28
C PRO A 599 21.62 -27.22 -33.50
N LEU A 600 22.14 -26.97 -32.29
CA LEU A 600 21.60 -25.91 -31.41
C LEU A 600 21.63 -24.52 -32.06
N ASN A 601 22.64 -24.22 -32.88
CA ASN A 601 22.77 -22.92 -33.57
C ASN A 601 21.71 -22.68 -34.65
N GLN A 602 20.89 -23.68 -34.98
CA GLN A 602 19.74 -23.56 -35.87
C GLN A 602 18.42 -23.34 -35.11
N ALA A 603 18.45 -23.30 -33.77
CA ALA A 603 17.27 -23.04 -32.97
C ALA A 603 16.66 -21.68 -33.35
N PRO A 604 15.33 -21.60 -33.54
CA PRO A 604 14.65 -20.32 -33.70
C PRO A 604 14.98 -19.36 -32.55
N PRO A 605 15.07 -18.05 -32.79
CA PRO A 605 15.37 -17.09 -31.74
C PRO A 605 14.31 -17.11 -30.63
N LEU A 606 14.74 -16.89 -29.39
CA LEU A 606 13.85 -16.55 -28.30
C LEU A 606 13.47 -15.08 -28.46
N ASP A 607 12.18 -14.76 -28.43
CA ASP A 607 11.72 -13.38 -28.63
C ASP A 607 12.00 -12.54 -27.35
N ASP A 608 11.78 -11.22 -27.45
CA ASP A 608 12.00 -10.30 -26.34
C ASP A 608 11.11 -10.62 -25.12
N PRO A 609 11.52 -10.20 -23.90
CA PRO A 609 10.76 -10.41 -22.67
C PRO A 609 9.34 -9.86 -22.74
N GLY A 610 8.36 -10.69 -22.40
CA GLY A 610 7.01 -10.25 -22.07
C GLY A 610 6.01 -10.20 -23.24
N GLY A 611 6.28 -10.87 -24.35
CA GLY A 611 5.33 -10.99 -25.46
C GLY A 611 5.86 -10.34 -26.70
#